data_AF-E6N0A0-F1
#
_entry.id   AF-E6N0A0-F1
#
_cell.length_a   1.000
_cell.length_b   1.000
_cell.length_c   1.000
_cell.angle_alpha   90.00
_cell.angle_beta   90.00
_cell.angle_gamma   90.00
#
_symmetry.space_group_name_H-M   'P 1'
#
loop_
_entity.id
_entity.type
_entity.pdbx_description
1 polymer ?
#
loop_
_entity_poly.entity_id
_entity_poly.type
_entity_poly.pdbx_seq_one_letter_code
_entity_poly.pdbx_strand_id
1 'polypeptide(L)'
;MQPGLWASDGIFSEWRHSCRRRGSRMGKGGDIVVGNGKKYAAPLLVLGCVVFGLGSLIVRSVPVGSYAIAFWRLLISVFVFWFLARFFGQKFPKNRKTVRYALTAGVFLAFDLALWHESIHAVGPGISTLLNSLQIFFLSAIGVFFFGERLSGLKKAGLISAVAGVAMIAGAEFGYNGNAVWGFASGLVSGLMLALSMVFVRKTHEIEPVALFPSMMILSLGGAVSLVVPALLMDGGVLYPTTWKDAGLVLVYGVVMQCFAWAMVAYAIPLLSLSLTGLLLLSEPVAALFIDYFGLGKPIEGVQWAGVALTLSAIYLGSLKQQS
;
A
#
# COMPACT_ATOMS: atom_id res chain seq x y z
N MET A 1 -17.46 7.90 41.69
CA MET A 1 -16.13 8.52 41.52
C MET A 1 -15.65 8.33 40.09
N GLN A 2 -15.85 9.34 39.23
CA GLN A 2 -14.86 9.74 38.21
C GLN A 2 -13.95 10.81 38.87
N PRO A 3 -12.80 11.29 38.30
CA PRO A 3 -12.34 11.24 36.90
C PRO A 3 -10.80 11.09 36.61
N GLY A 4 -10.44 10.93 35.31
CA GLY A 4 -9.10 11.21 34.69
C GLY A 4 -8.08 10.05 34.73
N LEU A 5 -7.25 9.73 33.72
CA LEU A 5 -6.69 10.48 32.59
C LEU A 5 -6.16 9.49 31.52
N TRP A 6 -6.20 9.90 30.26
CA TRP A 6 -5.87 9.18 29.02
C TRP A 6 -4.37 8.93 28.78
N ALA A 7 -4.00 7.90 28.01
CA ALA A 7 -3.17 8.01 26.78
C ALA A 7 -2.59 6.66 26.30
N SER A 8 -2.89 6.33 25.02
CA SER A 8 -2.09 5.62 24.00
C SER A 8 -1.52 4.19 24.24
N ASP A 9 -1.43 3.43 23.14
CA ASP A 9 -0.47 2.33 22.89
C ASP A 9 -0.93 0.85 22.89
N GLY A 10 -2.21 0.52 22.73
CA GLY A 10 -2.67 -0.89 22.81
C GLY A 10 -2.06 -1.90 21.82
N ILE A 11 -1.98 -1.60 20.52
CA ILE A 11 -1.54 -2.60 19.51
C ILE A 11 -0.02 -2.67 19.37
N PHE A 12 0.70 -1.58 19.70
CA PHE A 12 2.17 -1.55 19.71
C PHE A 12 2.77 -1.93 21.08
N SER A 13 2.03 -1.81 22.18
CA SER A 13 2.53 -2.15 23.53
C SER A 13 2.50 -3.65 23.82
N GLU A 14 1.53 -4.41 23.31
CA GLU A 14 1.48 -5.86 23.55
C GLU A 14 2.61 -6.59 22.81
N TRP A 15 2.98 -6.08 21.62
CA TRP A 15 4.20 -6.47 20.89
C TRP A 15 5.48 -6.06 21.65
N ARG A 16 5.49 -4.88 22.31
CA ARG A 16 6.61 -4.40 23.15
C ARG A 16 6.75 -5.17 24.46
N HIS A 17 5.65 -5.62 25.08
CA HIS A 17 5.64 -6.34 26.35
C HIS A 17 6.14 -7.79 26.23
N SER A 18 5.90 -8.44 25.08
CA SER A 18 6.53 -9.74 24.75
C SER A 18 8.06 -9.63 24.64
N CYS A 19 8.57 -8.49 24.15
CA CYS A 19 10.01 -8.18 24.14
C CYS A 19 10.55 -7.73 25.51
N ARG A 20 9.75 -7.06 26.34
CA ARG A 20 10.21 -6.53 27.65
C ARG A 20 10.27 -7.60 28.76
N ARG A 21 9.41 -8.63 28.74
CA ARG A 21 9.57 -9.81 29.63
C ARG A 21 10.84 -10.61 29.32
N ARG A 22 11.41 -10.43 28.13
CA ARG A 22 12.70 -11.01 27.72
C ARG A 22 13.90 -10.11 28.06
N GLY A 23 13.66 -8.89 28.53
CA GLY A 23 14.68 -7.89 28.86
C GLY A 23 15.01 -7.72 30.35
N SER A 24 14.35 -8.42 31.27
CA SER A 24 14.62 -8.34 32.71
C SER A 24 15.57 -9.43 33.25
N ARG A 25 16.11 -10.28 32.38
CA ARG A 25 17.25 -11.17 32.67
C ARG A 25 18.42 -10.86 31.76
N MET A 26 19.06 -9.71 31.97
CA MET A 26 20.46 -9.53 31.58
C MET A 26 21.27 -9.22 32.84
N GLY A 27 21.46 -10.27 33.63
CA GLY A 27 22.62 -10.40 34.50
C GLY A 27 23.56 -11.40 33.84
N LYS A 28 24.69 -10.89 33.33
CA LYS A 28 25.93 -11.60 32.93
C LYS A 28 25.83 -12.62 31.79
N GLY A 29 26.65 -12.37 30.76
CA GLY A 29 27.30 -13.34 29.87
C GLY A 29 26.50 -14.56 29.41
N GLY A 30 26.08 -14.54 28.15
CA GLY A 30 25.56 -15.72 27.46
C GLY A 30 24.75 -15.32 26.24
N ASP A 31 25.22 -15.73 25.06
CA ASP A 31 24.53 -15.55 23.78
C ASP A 31 23.10 -16.11 23.84
N ILE A 32 22.11 -15.22 23.79
CA ILE A 32 20.70 -15.59 23.63
C ILE A 32 20.21 -15.08 22.28
N VAL A 33 19.94 -16.04 21.41
CA VAL A 33 19.50 -15.96 20.02
C VAL A 33 18.35 -14.96 19.80
N VAL A 34 18.68 -13.71 19.45
CA VAL A 34 17.79 -12.72 18.81
C VAL A 34 18.59 -11.94 17.75
N GLY A 35 19.27 -12.65 16.84
CA GLY A 35 20.26 -12.06 15.93
C GLY A 35 19.87 -11.96 14.45
N ASN A 36 18.80 -12.63 13.99
CA ASN A 36 18.58 -12.84 12.55
C ASN A 36 17.34 -12.16 11.94
N GLY A 37 16.26 -11.92 12.68
CA GLY A 37 15.01 -11.39 12.10
C GLY A 37 15.12 -9.98 11.47
N LYS A 38 15.97 -9.11 12.02
CA LYS A 38 16.20 -7.75 11.47
C LYS A 38 17.09 -7.74 10.22
N LYS A 39 18.04 -8.68 10.12
CA LYS A 39 18.95 -8.76 8.96
C LYS A 39 18.20 -9.09 7.67
N TYR A 40 17.13 -9.89 7.76
CA TYR A 40 16.31 -10.26 6.62
C TYR A 40 15.15 -9.30 6.35
N ALA A 41 14.67 -8.54 7.34
CA ALA A 41 13.50 -7.68 7.18
C ALA A 41 13.71 -6.55 6.15
N ALA A 42 14.86 -5.88 6.17
CA ALA A 42 15.19 -4.83 5.21
C ALA A 42 15.30 -5.36 3.76
N PRO A 43 16.11 -6.40 3.46
CA PRO A 43 16.17 -6.94 2.11
C PRO A 43 14.85 -7.58 1.66
N LEU A 44 14.05 -8.14 2.57
CA LEU A 44 12.72 -8.67 2.24
C LEU A 44 11.75 -7.56 1.83
N LEU A 45 11.81 -6.40 2.50
CA LEU A 45 10.99 -5.24 2.15
C LEU A 45 11.42 -4.66 0.79
N VAL A 46 12.74 -4.53 0.54
CA VAL A 46 13.26 -4.11 -0.77
C VAL A 46 12.83 -5.07 -1.87
N LEU A 47 12.97 -6.39 -1.63
CA LEU A 47 12.57 -7.40 -2.61
C LEU A 47 11.06 -7.34 -2.87
N GLY A 48 10.25 -7.14 -1.83
CA GLY A 48 8.81 -6.89 -1.97
C GLY A 48 8.51 -5.68 -2.85
N CYS A 49 9.17 -4.54 -2.63
CA CYS A 49 9.01 -3.32 -3.42
C CYS A 49 9.47 -3.48 -4.87
N VAL A 50 10.58 -4.18 -5.11
CA VAL A 50 11.07 -4.47 -6.48
C VAL A 50 10.09 -5.38 -7.21
N VAL A 51 9.60 -6.43 -6.55
CA VAL A 51 8.58 -7.32 -7.11
C VAL A 51 7.32 -6.52 -7.43
N PHE A 52 6.86 -5.66 -6.52
CA PHE A 52 5.70 -4.80 -6.74
C PHE A 52 5.87 -3.85 -7.94
N GLY A 53 7.03 -3.19 -8.04
CA GLY A 53 7.41 -2.36 -9.18
C GLY A 53 7.44 -3.14 -10.50
N LEU A 54 8.00 -4.36 -10.52
CA LEU A 54 7.97 -5.24 -11.69
C LEU A 54 6.55 -5.68 -12.05
N GLY A 55 5.66 -5.83 -11.07
CA GLY A 55 4.25 -6.12 -11.30
C GLY A 55 3.55 -5.04 -12.13
N SER A 56 3.94 -3.77 -11.97
CA SER A 56 3.34 -2.67 -12.74
C SER A 56 3.60 -2.77 -14.26
N LEU A 57 4.69 -3.44 -14.68
CA LEU A 57 4.95 -3.76 -16.09
C LEU A 57 3.97 -4.81 -16.64
N ILE A 58 3.59 -5.78 -15.81
CA ILE A 58 2.63 -6.82 -16.19
C ILE A 58 1.26 -6.18 -16.44
N VAL A 59 0.83 -5.24 -15.60
CA VAL A 59 -0.43 -4.49 -15.80
C VAL A 59 -0.42 -3.76 -17.13
N ARG A 60 0.69 -3.09 -17.48
CA ARG A 60 0.80 -2.37 -18.74
C ARG A 60 0.83 -3.28 -19.98
N SER A 61 1.32 -4.51 -19.85
CA SER A 61 1.51 -5.44 -20.99
C SER A 61 0.33 -6.36 -21.24
N VAL A 62 -0.60 -6.50 -20.28
CA VAL A 62 -1.77 -7.38 -20.40
C VAL A 62 -2.98 -6.56 -20.89
N PRO A 63 -3.66 -6.97 -21.98
CA PRO A 63 -4.82 -6.27 -22.53
C PRO A 63 -6.11 -6.61 -21.76
N VAL A 64 -6.08 -6.45 -20.44
CA VAL A 64 -7.24 -6.65 -19.55
C VAL A 64 -7.54 -5.32 -18.89
N GLY A 65 -8.83 -4.98 -18.74
CA GLY A 65 -9.24 -3.70 -18.18
C GLY A 65 -8.76 -3.48 -16.73
N SER A 66 -8.56 -2.22 -16.35
CA SER A 66 -8.01 -1.82 -15.04
C SER A 66 -8.80 -2.39 -13.86
N TYR A 67 -10.13 -2.39 -13.96
CA TYR A 67 -11.05 -2.89 -12.93
C TYR A 67 -11.10 -4.42 -12.95
N ALA A 68 -11.05 -5.01 -14.15
CA ALA A 68 -10.99 -6.46 -14.32
C ALA A 68 -9.72 -7.08 -13.72
N ILE A 69 -8.53 -6.50 -13.97
CA ILE A 69 -7.27 -6.97 -13.36
C ILE A 69 -7.34 -6.87 -11.83
N ALA A 70 -7.82 -5.73 -11.31
CA ALA A 70 -7.95 -5.53 -9.87
C ALA A 70 -8.93 -6.55 -9.24
N PHE A 71 -10.04 -6.83 -9.90
CA PHE A 71 -10.99 -7.86 -9.49
C PHE A 71 -10.35 -9.25 -9.43
N TRP A 72 -9.73 -9.71 -10.52
CA TRP A 72 -9.11 -11.04 -10.59
C TRP A 72 -8.02 -11.21 -9.53
N ARG A 73 -7.20 -10.18 -9.35
CA ARG A 73 -6.12 -10.14 -8.36
C ARG A 73 -6.63 -10.33 -6.93
N LEU A 74 -7.72 -9.64 -6.57
CA LEU A 74 -8.34 -9.76 -5.25
C LEU A 74 -9.05 -11.10 -5.10
N LEU A 75 -9.75 -11.58 -6.13
CA LEU A 75 -10.44 -12.86 -6.12
C LEU A 75 -9.47 -14.03 -5.90
N ILE A 76 -8.36 -14.07 -6.63
CA ILE A 76 -7.29 -15.07 -6.46
C ILE A 76 -6.77 -15.04 -5.01
N SER A 77 -6.58 -13.84 -4.46
CA SER A 77 -6.06 -13.67 -3.11
C SER A 77 -7.01 -14.18 -2.03
N VAL A 78 -8.32 -14.08 -2.23
CA VAL A 78 -9.31 -14.71 -1.34
C VAL A 78 -9.04 -16.22 -1.25
N PHE A 79 -8.89 -16.90 -2.39
CA PHE A 79 -8.64 -18.35 -2.41
C PHE A 79 -7.32 -18.73 -1.74
N VAL A 80 -6.25 -18.00 -2.04
CA VAL A 80 -4.93 -18.25 -1.47
C VAL A 80 -4.94 -18.04 0.05
N PHE A 81 -5.44 -16.90 0.53
CA PHE A 81 -5.48 -16.62 1.97
C PHE A 81 -6.49 -17.49 2.72
N TRP A 82 -7.57 -17.91 2.09
CA TRP A 82 -8.49 -18.90 2.67
C TRP A 82 -7.78 -20.25 2.89
N PHE A 83 -7.05 -20.74 1.88
CA PHE A 83 -6.29 -21.97 1.99
C PHE A 83 -5.19 -21.87 3.07
N LEU A 84 -4.43 -20.77 3.09
CA LEU A 84 -3.41 -20.51 4.10
C LEU A 84 -4.02 -20.40 5.52
N ALA A 85 -5.12 -19.67 5.69
CA ALA A 85 -5.79 -19.56 6.97
C ALA A 85 -6.24 -20.94 7.49
N ARG A 86 -6.73 -21.80 6.59
CA ARG A 86 -7.14 -23.17 6.93
C ARG A 86 -5.96 -24.08 7.26
N PHE A 87 -4.87 -23.97 6.50
CA PHE A 87 -3.65 -24.75 6.67
C PHE A 87 -2.93 -24.41 7.99
N PHE A 88 -2.83 -23.12 8.32
CA PHE A 88 -2.21 -22.64 9.56
C PHE A 88 -3.18 -22.62 10.76
N GLY A 89 -4.43 -23.05 10.60
CA GLY A 89 -5.42 -23.11 11.67
C GLY A 89 -5.73 -21.75 12.31
N GLN A 90 -5.63 -20.66 11.55
CA GLN A 90 -5.85 -19.31 12.07
C GLN A 90 -7.35 -19.08 12.33
N LYS A 91 -7.67 -18.49 13.48
CA LYS A 91 -9.05 -18.21 13.88
C LYS A 91 -9.60 -17.01 13.11
N PHE A 92 -10.82 -17.16 12.60
CA PHE A 92 -11.56 -16.06 12.00
C PHE A 92 -12.13 -15.11 13.06
N PRO A 93 -12.26 -13.82 12.74
CA PRO A 93 -12.83 -12.84 13.66
C PRO A 93 -14.27 -13.21 14.02
N LYS A 94 -14.62 -13.10 15.30
CA LYS A 94 -15.96 -13.44 15.79
C LYS A 94 -16.90 -12.24 15.73
N ASN A 95 -16.36 -11.03 15.81
CA ASN A 95 -17.19 -9.83 15.88
C ASN A 95 -17.63 -9.38 14.48
N ARG A 96 -18.94 -9.25 14.29
CA ARG A 96 -19.55 -8.77 13.02
C ARG A 96 -19.08 -7.37 12.64
N LYS A 97 -18.79 -6.50 13.63
CA LYS A 97 -18.25 -5.15 13.35
C LYS A 97 -16.84 -5.22 12.77
N THR A 98 -15.99 -6.12 13.28
CA THR A 98 -14.65 -6.38 12.75
C THR A 98 -14.72 -6.82 11.29
N VAL A 99 -15.58 -7.80 11.00
CA VAL A 99 -15.79 -8.29 9.62
C VAL A 99 -16.28 -7.14 8.71
N ARG A 100 -17.23 -6.32 9.18
CA ARG A 100 -17.74 -5.19 8.39
C ARG A 100 -16.65 -4.17 8.08
N TYR A 101 -15.81 -3.81 9.05
CA TYR A 101 -14.72 -2.87 8.82
C TYR A 101 -13.63 -3.43 7.90
N ALA A 102 -13.31 -4.73 8.02
CA ALA A 102 -12.39 -5.41 7.12
C ALA A 102 -12.93 -5.45 5.68
N LEU A 103 -14.23 -5.75 5.51
CA LEU A 103 -14.88 -5.70 4.19
C LEU A 103 -14.83 -4.29 3.60
N THR A 104 -15.16 -3.25 4.39
CA THR A 104 -15.10 -1.87 3.92
C THR A 104 -13.69 -1.40 3.58
N ALA A 105 -12.68 -1.84 4.34
CA ALA A 105 -11.28 -1.61 3.97
C ALA A 105 -10.95 -2.25 2.61
N GLY A 106 -11.49 -3.44 2.37
CA GLY A 106 -11.43 -4.13 1.09
C GLY A 106 -12.02 -3.33 -0.06
N VAL A 107 -13.19 -2.73 0.13
CA VAL A 107 -13.84 -1.88 -0.88
C VAL A 107 -12.94 -0.72 -1.28
N PHE A 108 -12.42 0.05 -0.31
CA PHE A 108 -11.52 1.16 -0.59
C PHE A 108 -10.23 0.69 -1.27
N LEU A 109 -9.68 -0.45 -0.83
CA LEU A 109 -8.51 -1.04 -1.49
C LEU A 109 -8.82 -1.40 -2.95
N ALA A 110 -9.99 -1.96 -3.25
CA ALA A 110 -10.34 -2.34 -4.61
C ALA A 110 -10.38 -1.14 -5.56
N PHE A 111 -11.00 -0.03 -5.11
CA PHE A 111 -11.05 1.20 -5.88
C PHE A 111 -9.68 1.87 -6.02
N ASP A 112 -8.85 1.82 -4.97
CA ASP A 112 -7.44 2.22 -5.07
C ASP A 112 -6.75 1.49 -6.22
N LEU A 113 -6.83 0.17 -6.25
CA LEU A 113 -6.14 -0.64 -7.25
C LEU A 113 -6.64 -0.40 -8.67
N ALA A 114 -7.94 -0.28 -8.85
CA ALA A 114 -8.52 0.01 -10.16
C ALA A 114 -8.08 1.40 -10.67
N LEU A 115 -8.15 2.43 -9.82
CA LEU A 115 -7.74 3.78 -10.16
C LEU A 115 -6.22 3.91 -10.34
N TRP A 116 -5.45 3.13 -9.58
CA TRP A 116 -4.01 3.06 -9.75
C TRP A 116 -3.64 2.45 -11.10
N HIS A 117 -4.31 1.37 -11.53
CA HIS A 117 -4.11 0.80 -12.86
C HIS A 117 -4.49 1.81 -13.97
N GLU A 118 -5.62 2.52 -13.83
CA GLU A 118 -5.99 3.62 -14.74
C GLU A 118 -4.88 4.69 -14.84
N SER A 119 -4.31 5.06 -13.69
CA SER A 119 -3.18 6.00 -13.63
C SER A 119 -1.93 5.45 -14.31
N ILE A 120 -1.61 4.16 -14.14
CA ILE A 120 -0.51 3.48 -14.83
C ILE A 120 -0.70 3.54 -16.35
N HIS A 121 -1.91 3.25 -16.84
CA HIS A 121 -2.19 3.29 -18.27
C HIS A 121 -2.11 4.71 -18.85
N ALA A 122 -2.51 5.73 -18.08
CA ALA A 122 -2.51 7.12 -18.52
C ALA A 122 -1.12 7.79 -18.44
N VAL A 123 -0.42 7.72 -17.30
CA VAL A 123 0.83 8.47 -17.03
C VAL A 123 2.04 7.58 -16.76
N GLY A 124 1.87 6.25 -16.73
CA GLY A 124 2.95 5.29 -16.51
C GLY A 124 3.13 4.89 -15.04
N PRO A 125 3.78 3.74 -14.78
CA PRO A 125 3.99 3.17 -13.45
C PRO A 125 4.78 4.04 -12.48
N GLY A 126 5.74 4.84 -12.95
CA GLY A 126 6.57 5.69 -12.10
C GLY A 126 5.78 6.84 -11.49
N ILE A 127 5.15 7.65 -12.34
CA ILE A 127 4.35 8.80 -11.91
C ILE A 127 3.13 8.35 -11.11
N SER A 128 2.41 7.31 -11.56
CA SER A 128 1.22 6.79 -10.85
C SER A 128 1.54 6.28 -9.44
N THR A 129 2.63 5.53 -9.26
CA THR A 129 3.06 5.04 -7.94
C THR A 129 3.50 6.19 -7.03
N LEU A 130 4.14 7.23 -7.58
CA LEU A 130 4.48 8.43 -6.84
C LEU A 130 3.22 9.18 -6.35
N LEU A 131 2.21 9.31 -7.21
CA LEU A 131 0.91 9.91 -6.86
C LEU A 131 0.20 9.08 -5.80
N ASN A 132 0.18 7.75 -5.94
CA ASN A 132 -0.40 6.86 -4.94
C ASN A 132 0.31 6.99 -3.58
N SER A 133 1.64 7.16 -3.58
CA SER A 133 2.45 7.35 -2.37
C SER A 133 2.10 8.62 -1.57
N LEU A 134 1.39 9.59 -2.19
CA LEU A 134 0.83 10.74 -1.48
C LEU A 134 -0.24 10.35 -0.44
N GLN A 135 -0.67 9.09 -0.42
CA GLN A 135 -1.48 8.48 0.64
C GLN A 135 -1.03 8.86 2.06
N ILE A 136 0.27 9.05 2.31
CA ILE A 136 0.81 9.39 3.63
C ILE A 136 0.31 10.78 4.09
N PHE A 137 0.15 11.71 3.15
CA PHE A 137 -0.41 13.02 3.40
C PHE A 137 -1.92 12.96 3.61
N PHE A 138 -2.65 12.17 2.80
CA PHE A 138 -4.08 11.94 3.01
C PHE A 138 -4.37 11.29 4.36
N LEU A 139 -3.57 10.31 4.75
CA LEU A 139 -3.66 9.67 6.07
C LEU A 139 -3.44 10.68 7.20
N SER A 140 -2.45 11.58 7.05
CA SER A 140 -2.22 12.66 8.01
C SER A 140 -3.39 13.65 8.06
N ALA A 141 -3.99 13.98 6.91
CA ALA A 141 -5.17 14.85 6.86
C ALA A 141 -6.39 14.19 7.52
N ILE A 142 -6.64 12.91 7.25
CA ILE A 142 -7.70 12.13 7.92
C ILE A 142 -7.45 12.08 9.43
N GLY A 143 -6.19 11.90 9.86
CA GLY A 143 -5.75 12.01 11.26
C GLY A 143 -6.21 13.32 11.93
N VAL A 144 -6.01 14.44 11.25
CA VAL A 144 -6.41 15.76 11.77
C VAL A 144 -7.94 15.91 11.82
N PHE A 145 -8.64 15.58 10.73
CA PHE A 145 -10.08 15.82 10.64
C PHE A 145 -10.91 14.86 11.49
N PHE A 146 -10.54 13.58 11.56
CA PHE A 146 -11.32 12.56 12.26
C PHE A 146 -10.82 12.27 13.68
N PHE A 147 -9.52 12.44 13.93
CA PHE A 147 -8.90 12.10 15.22
C PHE A 147 -8.38 13.32 15.99
N GLY A 148 -8.50 14.54 15.41
CA GLY A 148 -8.07 15.78 16.06
C GLY A 148 -6.55 15.90 16.22
N GLU A 149 -5.78 15.13 15.44
CA GLU A 149 -4.32 15.15 15.51
C GLU A 149 -3.75 16.50 15.04
N ARG A 150 -2.64 16.95 15.65
CA ARG A 150 -1.95 18.17 15.23
C ARG A 150 -0.92 17.88 14.16
N LEU A 151 -1.00 18.60 13.03
CA LEU A 151 0.03 18.57 12.00
C LEU A 151 1.31 19.23 12.50
N SER A 152 2.40 18.48 12.55
CA SER A 152 3.74 19.05 12.80
C SER A 152 4.12 20.01 11.67
N GLY A 153 4.91 21.05 11.97
CA GLY A 153 5.40 21.99 10.96
C GLY A 153 6.11 21.31 9.78
N LEU A 154 6.84 20.22 10.06
CA LEU A 154 7.51 19.40 9.04
C LEU A 154 6.52 18.68 8.12
N LYS A 155 5.38 18.18 8.62
CA LYS A 155 4.35 17.56 7.79
C LYS A 155 3.69 18.58 6.86
N LYS A 156 3.47 19.81 7.33
CA LYS A 156 2.95 20.91 6.49
C LYS A 156 3.94 21.32 5.41
N ALA A 157 5.22 21.49 5.76
CA ALA A 157 6.27 21.77 4.80
C ALA A 157 6.39 20.65 3.74
N GLY A 158 6.37 19.39 4.20
CA GLY A 158 6.33 18.22 3.32
C GLY A 158 5.12 18.24 2.37
N LEU A 159 3.92 18.55 2.86
CA LEU A 159 2.74 18.64 2.00
C LEU A 159 2.90 19.72 0.91
N ILE A 160 3.39 20.90 1.27
CA ILE A 160 3.63 21.99 0.30
C ILE A 160 4.67 21.56 -0.73
N SER A 161 5.78 20.95 -0.29
CA SER A 161 6.82 20.43 -1.18
C SER A 161 6.30 19.32 -2.10
N ALA A 162 5.45 18.42 -1.61
CA ALA A 162 4.84 17.36 -2.42
C ALA A 162 3.91 17.95 -3.49
N VAL A 163 3.07 18.93 -3.14
CA VAL A 163 2.20 19.61 -4.11
C VAL A 163 3.03 20.33 -5.17
N ALA A 164 4.11 21.01 -4.77
CA ALA A 164 5.02 21.65 -5.71
C ALA A 164 5.69 20.64 -6.66
N GLY A 165 6.17 19.52 -6.13
CA GLY A 165 6.79 18.46 -6.93
C GLY A 165 5.81 17.82 -7.91
N VAL A 166 4.60 17.52 -7.47
CA VAL A 166 3.52 17.02 -8.35
C VAL A 166 3.17 18.03 -9.43
N ALA A 167 3.07 19.33 -9.11
CA ALA A 167 2.79 20.38 -10.08
C ALA A 167 3.89 20.50 -11.15
N MET A 168 5.17 20.35 -10.76
CA MET A 168 6.29 20.32 -11.72
C MET A 168 6.19 19.14 -12.68
N ILE A 169 5.86 17.94 -12.17
CA ILE A 169 5.70 16.75 -13.02
C ILE A 169 4.50 16.91 -13.95
N ALA A 170 3.37 17.39 -13.42
CA ALA A 170 2.13 17.58 -14.16
C ALA A 170 2.28 18.61 -15.29
N GLY A 171 2.97 19.74 -15.02
CA GLY A 171 3.19 20.79 -16.01
C GLY A 171 3.96 20.31 -17.25
N ALA A 172 4.94 19.44 -17.07
CA ALA A 172 5.65 18.81 -18.19
C ALA A 172 4.78 17.76 -18.91
N GLU A 173 4.01 16.94 -18.17
CA GLU A 173 3.22 15.86 -18.77
C GLU A 173 1.99 16.37 -19.55
N PHE A 174 1.33 17.45 -19.10
CA PHE A 174 0.14 18.02 -19.76
C PHE A 174 0.41 18.57 -21.16
N GLY A 175 1.67 18.90 -21.48
CA GLY A 175 2.06 19.36 -22.82
C GLY A 175 2.10 18.25 -23.87
N TYR A 176 2.28 16.99 -23.46
CA TYR A 176 2.52 15.87 -24.38
C TYR A 176 1.41 14.81 -24.37
N ASN A 177 0.61 14.72 -23.31
CA ASN A 177 -0.30 13.61 -23.08
C ASN A 177 -1.72 14.09 -22.75
N GLY A 178 -2.66 13.92 -23.70
CA GLY A 178 -4.06 14.29 -23.52
C GLY A 178 -4.78 13.55 -22.38
N ASN A 179 -4.27 12.38 -21.98
CA ASN A 179 -4.82 11.58 -20.88
C ASN A 179 -4.17 11.88 -19.52
N ALA A 180 -3.17 12.78 -19.48
CA ALA A 180 -2.45 13.06 -18.24
C ALA A 180 -3.36 13.58 -17.13
N VAL A 181 -4.37 14.40 -17.46
CA VAL A 181 -5.33 14.92 -16.45
C VAL A 181 -6.04 13.76 -15.75
N TRP A 182 -6.51 12.78 -16.51
CA TRP A 182 -7.14 11.58 -15.95
C TRP A 182 -6.16 10.75 -15.13
N GLY A 183 -4.92 10.56 -15.61
CA GLY A 183 -3.90 9.82 -14.88
C GLY A 183 -3.52 10.44 -13.54
N PHE A 184 -3.40 11.78 -13.48
CA PHE A 184 -3.13 12.49 -12.24
C PHE A 184 -4.32 12.44 -11.27
N ALA A 185 -5.54 12.65 -11.78
CA ALA A 185 -6.74 12.59 -10.97
C ALA A 185 -6.97 11.18 -10.38
N SER A 186 -6.91 10.14 -11.22
CA SER A 186 -7.06 8.75 -10.81
C SER A 186 -5.97 8.33 -9.81
N GLY A 187 -4.71 8.72 -10.02
CA GLY A 187 -3.61 8.44 -9.10
C GLY A 187 -3.75 9.11 -7.73
N LEU A 188 -4.20 10.37 -7.70
CA LEU A 188 -4.48 11.09 -6.43
C LEU A 188 -5.66 10.47 -5.68
N VAL A 189 -6.74 10.13 -6.38
CA VAL A 189 -7.90 9.48 -5.76
C VAL A 189 -7.53 8.08 -5.28
N SER A 190 -6.70 7.33 -6.02
CA SER A 190 -6.13 6.05 -5.57
C SER A 190 -5.40 6.20 -4.23
N GLY A 191 -4.48 7.16 -4.11
CA GLY A 191 -3.78 7.43 -2.85
C GLY A 191 -4.74 7.78 -1.68
N LEU A 192 -5.83 8.50 -1.95
CA LEU A 192 -6.87 8.76 -0.96
C LEU A 192 -7.63 7.49 -0.55
N MET A 193 -8.02 6.67 -1.53
CA MET A 193 -8.70 5.39 -1.29
C MET A 193 -7.81 4.43 -0.48
N LEU A 194 -6.51 4.39 -0.78
CA LEU A 194 -5.56 3.58 -0.03
C LEU A 194 -5.42 4.06 1.42
N ALA A 195 -5.34 5.38 1.64
CA ALA A 195 -5.34 5.96 2.99
C ALA A 195 -6.61 5.61 3.78
N LEU A 196 -7.79 5.68 3.15
CA LEU A 196 -9.05 5.27 3.76
C LEU A 196 -9.04 3.77 4.10
N SER A 197 -8.57 2.92 3.19
CA SER A 197 -8.41 1.48 3.43
C SER A 197 -7.57 1.23 4.67
N MET A 198 -6.40 1.88 4.79
CA MET A 198 -5.53 1.75 5.96
C MET A 198 -6.22 2.16 7.28
N VAL A 199 -7.05 3.21 7.27
CA VAL A 199 -7.82 3.62 8.45
C VAL A 199 -8.84 2.55 8.86
N PHE A 200 -9.54 1.95 7.90
CA PHE A 200 -10.50 0.88 8.17
C PHE A 200 -9.83 -0.43 8.59
N VAL A 201 -8.65 -0.76 8.04
CA VAL A 201 -7.81 -1.86 8.53
C VAL A 201 -7.43 -1.61 9.98
N ARG A 202 -6.98 -0.40 10.32
CA ARG A 202 -6.66 -0.03 11.71
C ARG A 202 -7.86 -0.20 12.64
N LYS A 203 -9.05 0.29 12.25
CA LYS A 203 -10.29 0.10 13.02
C LYS A 203 -10.68 -1.37 13.20
N THR A 204 -10.39 -2.21 12.22
CA THR A 204 -10.61 -3.66 12.31
C THR A 204 -9.79 -4.24 13.47
N HIS A 205 -8.50 -3.92 13.52
CA HIS A 205 -7.60 -4.38 14.57
C HIS A 205 -7.85 -3.74 15.94
N GLU A 206 -8.39 -2.52 15.99
CA GLU A 206 -8.77 -1.84 17.24
C GLU A 206 -9.96 -2.52 17.95
N ILE A 207 -10.85 -3.17 17.20
CA ILE A 207 -12.02 -3.86 17.77
C ILE A 207 -11.67 -5.29 18.18
N GLU A 208 -10.93 -5.99 17.33
CA GLU A 208 -10.53 -7.37 17.57
C GLU A 208 -9.17 -7.61 16.89
N PRO A 209 -8.16 -8.14 17.60
CA PRO A 209 -6.90 -8.49 16.97
C PRO A 209 -7.11 -9.71 16.04
N VAL A 210 -7.18 -9.44 14.74
CA VAL A 210 -7.35 -10.48 13.70
C VAL A 210 -5.99 -10.98 13.23
N ALA A 211 -5.86 -12.29 13.01
CA ALA A 211 -4.68 -12.87 12.39
C ALA A 211 -4.51 -12.39 10.94
N LEU A 212 -3.27 -12.40 10.43
CA LEU A 212 -2.91 -11.86 9.12
C LEU A 212 -3.75 -12.47 7.98
N PHE A 213 -3.80 -13.80 7.87
CA PHE A 213 -4.45 -14.45 6.72
C PHE A 213 -5.97 -14.26 6.72
N PRO A 214 -6.72 -14.45 7.83
CA PRO A 214 -8.13 -14.10 7.89
C PRO A 214 -8.42 -12.63 7.59
N SER A 215 -7.59 -11.70 8.09
CA SER A 215 -7.75 -10.26 7.82
C SER A 215 -7.62 -9.98 6.32
N MET A 216 -6.57 -10.52 5.67
CA MET A 216 -6.34 -10.36 4.24
C MET A 216 -7.38 -11.05 3.36
N MET A 217 -7.89 -12.19 3.79
CA MET A 217 -8.98 -12.89 3.09
C MET A 217 -10.25 -12.04 3.09
N ILE A 218 -10.66 -11.50 4.24
CA ILE A 218 -11.89 -10.70 4.36
C ILE A 218 -11.74 -9.36 3.61
N LEU A 219 -10.58 -8.73 3.72
CA LEU A 219 -10.21 -7.54 2.95
C LEU A 219 -10.32 -7.80 1.44
N SER A 220 -9.67 -8.87 0.96
CA SER A 220 -9.69 -9.21 -0.47
C SER A 220 -11.10 -9.57 -0.95
N LEU A 221 -11.90 -10.21 -0.11
CA LEU A 221 -13.28 -10.56 -0.41
C LEU A 221 -14.16 -9.31 -0.56
N GLY A 222 -14.06 -8.38 0.38
CA GLY A 222 -14.80 -7.11 0.29
C GLY A 222 -14.45 -6.33 -0.96
N GLY A 223 -13.17 -6.31 -1.32
CA GLY A 223 -12.72 -5.64 -2.53
C GLY A 223 -13.16 -6.33 -3.82
N ALA A 224 -12.98 -7.66 -3.91
CA ALA A 224 -13.42 -8.43 -5.07
C ALA A 224 -14.93 -8.26 -5.33
N VAL A 225 -15.76 -8.36 -4.28
CA VAL A 225 -17.22 -8.16 -4.40
C VAL A 225 -17.55 -6.75 -4.88
N SER A 226 -16.86 -5.72 -4.38
CA SER A 226 -17.13 -4.34 -4.78
C SER A 226 -16.80 -4.02 -6.23
N LEU A 227 -15.81 -4.71 -6.82
CA LEU A 227 -15.40 -4.50 -8.21
C LEU A 227 -16.21 -5.29 -9.23
N VAL A 228 -17.07 -6.22 -8.82
CA VAL A 228 -17.90 -7.00 -9.76
C VAL A 228 -18.71 -6.09 -10.68
N VAL A 229 -19.43 -5.11 -10.10
CA VAL A 229 -20.28 -4.20 -10.88
C VAL A 229 -19.46 -3.23 -11.74
N PRO A 230 -18.45 -2.50 -11.19
CA PRO A 230 -17.57 -1.66 -12.01
C PRO A 230 -16.87 -2.40 -13.15
N ALA A 231 -16.35 -3.61 -12.89
CA ALA A 231 -15.66 -4.40 -13.91
C ALA A 231 -16.62 -4.85 -15.03
N LEU A 232 -17.86 -5.20 -14.71
CA LEU A 232 -18.86 -5.56 -15.71
C LEU A 232 -19.34 -4.37 -16.54
N LEU A 233 -19.48 -3.19 -15.93
CA LEU A 233 -20.00 -1.99 -16.60
C LEU A 233 -18.94 -1.24 -17.41
N MET A 234 -17.72 -1.14 -16.90
CA MET A 234 -16.65 -0.35 -17.53
C MET A 234 -15.75 -1.21 -18.42
N ASP A 235 -15.49 -2.47 -18.01
CA ASP A 235 -14.57 -3.39 -18.70
C ASP A 235 -15.30 -4.59 -19.33
N GLY A 236 -16.62 -4.52 -19.55
CA GLY A 236 -17.45 -5.67 -19.96
C GLY A 236 -16.97 -6.41 -21.22
N GLY A 237 -16.21 -5.76 -22.12
CA GLY A 237 -15.60 -6.36 -23.31
C GLY A 237 -14.18 -6.91 -23.13
N VAL A 238 -13.51 -6.60 -22.02
CA VAL A 238 -12.11 -6.96 -21.70
C VAL A 238 -11.97 -7.53 -20.28
N LEU A 239 -13.07 -8.11 -19.77
CA LEU A 239 -13.15 -8.69 -18.42
C LEU A 239 -12.32 -9.97 -18.27
N TYR A 240 -12.23 -10.74 -19.35
CA TYR A 240 -11.55 -12.02 -19.38
C TYR A 240 -10.22 -11.91 -20.16
N PRO A 241 -9.14 -12.51 -19.65
CA PRO A 241 -7.93 -12.69 -20.45
C PRO A 241 -8.27 -13.47 -21.72
N THR A 242 -7.91 -12.92 -22.88
CA THR A 242 -8.26 -13.48 -24.19
C THR A 242 -7.42 -14.70 -24.55
N THR A 243 -6.23 -14.83 -23.95
CA THR A 243 -5.31 -15.95 -24.18
C THR A 243 -4.99 -16.70 -22.88
N TRP A 244 -4.70 -17.99 -22.97
CA TRP A 244 -4.17 -18.80 -21.85
C TRP A 244 -2.89 -18.23 -21.23
N LYS A 245 -2.07 -17.54 -22.03
CA LYS A 245 -0.87 -16.83 -21.57
C LYS A 245 -1.24 -15.65 -20.67
N ASP A 246 -2.26 -14.88 -21.04
CA ASP A 246 -2.74 -13.72 -20.27
C ASP A 246 -3.40 -14.18 -18.97
N ALA A 247 -4.14 -15.29 -19.00
CA ALA A 247 -4.69 -15.91 -17.80
C ALA A 247 -3.59 -16.36 -16.83
N GLY A 248 -2.51 -16.96 -17.36
CA GLY A 248 -1.33 -17.29 -16.57
C GLY A 248 -0.65 -16.05 -15.96
N LEU A 249 -0.53 -14.97 -16.73
CA LEU A 249 0.04 -13.71 -16.24
C LEU A 249 -0.83 -13.05 -15.17
N VAL A 250 -2.15 -13.01 -15.35
CA VAL A 250 -3.10 -12.51 -14.33
C VAL A 250 -3.02 -13.35 -13.06
N LEU A 251 -2.87 -14.68 -13.20
CA LEU A 251 -2.71 -15.57 -12.05
C LEU A 251 -1.39 -15.34 -11.32
N VAL A 252 -0.27 -15.26 -12.05
CA VAL A 252 1.04 -14.93 -11.47
C VAL A 252 1.01 -13.55 -10.83
N TYR A 253 0.42 -12.56 -11.48
CA TYR A 253 0.25 -11.23 -10.94
C TYR A 253 -0.57 -11.23 -9.65
N GLY A 254 -1.70 -11.95 -9.65
CA GLY A 254 -2.55 -12.19 -8.48
C GLY A 254 -1.78 -12.79 -7.31
N VAL A 255 -1.10 -13.91 -7.53
CA VAL A 255 -0.40 -14.64 -6.47
C VAL A 255 0.85 -13.89 -6.01
N VAL A 256 1.70 -13.45 -6.95
CA VAL A 256 2.99 -12.86 -6.61
C VAL A 256 2.83 -11.45 -6.06
N MET A 257 2.00 -10.59 -6.66
CA MET A 257 1.89 -9.21 -6.20
C MET A 257 1.00 -9.10 -4.96
N GLN A 258 -0.19 -9.70 -5.01
CA GLN A 258 -1.16 -9.50 -3.94
C GLN A 258 -0.90 -10.42 -2.74
N CYS A 259 -0.39 -11.64 -2.95
CA CYS A 259 -0.11 -12.54 -1.83
C CYS A 259 1.35 -12.45 -1.37
N PHE A 260 2.32 -12.62 -2.27
CA PHE A 260 3.73 -12.73 -1.89
C PHE A 260 4.36 -11.39 -1.52
N ALA A 261 4.30 -10.38 -2.40
CA ALA A 261 4.86 -9.06 -2.12
C ALA A 261 4.15 -8.40 -0.93
N TRP A 262 2.83 -8.48 -0.87
CA TRP A 262 2.08 -7.92 0.24
C TRP A 262 2.33 -8.64 1.57
N ALA A 263 2.50 -9.98 1.58
CA ALA A 263 2.88 -10.71 2.80
C ALA A 263 4.29 -10.35 3.27
N MET A 264 5.25 -10.18 2.36
CA MET A 264 6.60 -9.71 2.69
C MET A 264 6.57 -8.32 3.34
N VAL A 265 5.82 -7.38 2.74
CA VAL A 265 5.64 -6.03 3.26
C VAL A 265 4.99 -6.06 4.64
N ALA A 266 3.86 -6.76 4.77
CA ALA A 266 3.13 -6.86 6.04
C ALA A 266 3.94 -7.53 7.15
N TYR A 267 4.82 -8.48 6.80
CA TYR A 267 5.75 -9.10 7.74
C TYR A 267 6.93 -8.21 8.13
N ALA A 268 7.49 -7.46 7.17
CA ALA A 268 8.67 -6.62 7.40
C ALA A 268 8.36 -5.33 8.17
N ILE A 269 7.20 -4.71 7.93
CA ILE A 269 6.77 -3.46 8.59
C ILE A 269 6.93 -3.49 10.12
N PRO A 270 6.41 -4.50 10.87
CA PRO A 270 6.54 -4.53 12.32
C PRO A 270 7.97 -4.81 12.83
N LEU A 271 8.88 -5.28 11.97
CA LEU A 271 10.27 -5.62 12.31
C LEU A 271 11.24 -4.44 12.14
N LEU A 272 10.82 -3.40 11.43
CA LEU A 272 11.64 -2.26 11.04
C LEU A 272 11.19 -0.98 11.76
N SER A 273 12.09 -0.01 11.90
CA SER A 273 11.71 1.31 12.41
C SER A 273 10.83 2.02 11.37
N LEU A 274 9.86 2.83 11.83
CA LEU A 274 8.98 3.63 10.96
C LEU A 274 9.77 4.41 9.88
N SER A 275 10.89 5.03 10.27
CA SER A 275 11.76 5.77 9.36
C SER A 275 12.38 4.89 8.27
N LEU A 276 12.81 3.68 8.62
CA LEU A 276 13.42 2.75 7.68
C LEU A 276 12.36 2.10 6.77
N THR A 277 11.18 1.77 7.33
CA THR A 277 10.02 1.32 6.55
C THR A 277 9.61 2.38 5.53
N GLY A 278 9.53 3.66 5.90
CA GLY A 278 9.23 4.75 4.97
C GLY A 278 10.26 4.90 3.85
N LEU A 279 11.55 4.84 4.18
CA LEU A 279 12.65 4.85 3.19
C LEU A 279 12.57 3.68 2.22
N LEU A 280 12.28 2.48 2.73
CA LEU A 280 12.20 1.28 1.90
C LEU A 280 10.92 1.25 1.06
N LEU A 281 9.80 1.77 1.54
CA LEU A 281 8.60 1.93 0.71
C LEU A 281 8.78 2.94 -0.43
N LEU A 282 9.61 3.98 -0.22
CA LEU A 282 9.99 4.91 -1.28
C LEU A 282 10.85 4.28 -2.38
N SER A 283 11.40 3.09 -2.17
CA SER A 283 12.12 2.36 -3.23
C SER A 283 11.18 1.92 -4.37
N GLU A 284 9.89 1.76 -4.09
CA GLU A 284 8.88 1.35 -5.07
C GLU A 284 8.67 2.41 -6.18
N PRO A 285 8.30 3.67 -5.89
CA PRO A 285 8.16 4.70 -6.93
C PRO A 285 9.49 4.96 -7.65
N VAL A 286 10.63 4.88 -6.94
CA VAL A 286 11.95 5.01 -7.57
C VAL A 286 12.17 3.90 -8.59
N ALA A 287 11.98 2.63 -8.22
CA ALA A 287 12.14 1.50 -9.13
C ALA A 287 11.20 1.61 -10.35
N ALA A 288 9.95 2.01 -10.12
CA ALA A 288 8.97 2.21 -11.19
C ALA A 288 9.39 3.33 -12.17
N LEU A 289 9.99 4.42 -11.67
CA LEU A 289 10.52 5.50 -12.52
C LEU A 289 11.74 5.07 -13.33
N PHE A 290 12.65 4.28 -12.75
CA PHE A 290 13.75 3.68 -13.50
C PHE A 290 13.24 2.76 -14.62
N ILE A 291 12.18 2.00 -14.34
CA ILE A 291 11.50 1.16 -15.34
C ILE A 291 10.87 2.02 -16.44
N ASP A 292 10.22 3.14 -16.11
CA ASP A 292 9.65 4.05 -17.10
C ASP A 292 10.70 4.63 -18.05
N TYR A 293 11.83 5.09 -17.48
CA TYR A 293 12.89 5.72 -18.25
C TYR A 293 13.67 4.71 -19.10
N PHE A 294 14.17 3.62 -18.51
CA PHE A 294 15.03 2.66 -19.20
C PHE A 294 14.27 1.54 -19.91
N GLY A 295 13.19 1.05 -19.30
CA GLY A 295 12.45 -0.11 -19.80
C GLY A 295 11.39 0.27 -20.84
N LEU A 296 10.71 1.40 -20.65
CA LEU A 296 9.61 1.85 -21.50
C LEU A 296 10.01 2.99 -22.45
N GLY A 297 11.24 3.48 -22.34
CA GLY A 297 11.78 4.54 -23.19
C GLY A 297 11.00 5.85 -23.10
N LYS A 298 10.30 6.10 -21.99
CA LYS A 298 9.56 7.36 -21.81
C LYS A 298 10.54 8.52 -21.68
N PRO A 299 10.41 9.59 -22.49
CA PRO A 299 11.23 10.78 -22.32
C PRO A 299 10.79 11.49 -21.04
N ILE A 300 11.57 11.35 -19.98
CA ILE A 300 11.37 12.09 -18.73
C ILE A 300 12.22 13.35 -18.76
N GLU A 301 11.58 14.51 -18.81
CA GLU A 301 12.28 15.81 -18.85
C GLU A 301 12.98 16.13 -17.52
N GLY A 302 14.01 16.98 -17.56
CA GLY A 302 14.75 17.37 -16.35
C GLY A 302 13.88 17.99 -15.24
N VAL A 303 12.81 18.70 -15.64
CA VAL A 303 11.82 19.27 -14.70
C VAL A 303 11.02 18.17 -14.00
N GLN A 304 10.69 17.08 -14.70
CA GLN A 304 10.00 15.93 -14.10
C GLN A 304 10.90 15.22 -13.09
N TRP A 305 12.19 15.05 -13.39
CA TRP A 305 13.16 14.50 -12.44
C TRP A 305 13.29 15.36 -11.18
N ALA A 306 13.33 16.68 -11.33
CA ALA A 306 13.36 17.60 -10.19
C ALA A 306 12.06 17.50 -9.36
N GLY A 307 10.90 17.43 -10.01
CA GLY A 307 9.61 17.26 -9.35
C GLY A 307 9.50 15.92 -8.62
N VAL A 308 9.99 14.83 -9.22
CA VAL A 308 10.10 13.50 -8.60
C VAL A 308 10.96 13.57 -7.34
N ALA A 309 12.17 14.12 -7.44
CA ALA A 309 13.09 14.21 -6.31
C ALA A 309 12.49 15.04 -5.17
N LEU A 310 11.79 16.13 -5.50
CA LEU A 310 11.09 16.97 -4.54
C LEU A 310 9.95 16.22 -3.85
N THR A 311 9.11 15.52 -4.60
CA THR A 311 7.98 14.74 -4.04
C THR A 311 8.47 13.58 -3.17
N LEU A 312 9.50 12.84 -3.59
CA LEU A 312 10.09 11.76 -2.78
C LEU A 312 10.67 12.30 -1.48
N SER A 313 11.41 13.42 -1.54
CA SER A 313 11.95 14.09 -0.35
C SER A 313 10.83 14.55 0.59
N ALA A 314 9.74 15.07 0.03
CA ALA A 314 8.56 15.49 0.78
C ALA A 314 7.88 14.31 1.50
N ILE A 315 7.67 13.19 0.82
CA ILE A 315 7.11 11.97 1.40
C ILE A 315 8.03 11.45 2.51
N TYR A 316 9.35 11.45 2.28
CA TYR A 316 10.33 11.06 3.29
C TYR A 316 10.21 11.93 4.55
N LEU A 317 10.20 13.26 4.40
CA LEU A 317 10.01 14.20 5.51
C LEU A 317 8.68 13.97 6.24
N GLY A 318 7.60 13.68 5.49
CA GLY A 318 6.30 13.32 6.05
C GLY A 318 6.33 12.04 6.89
N SER A 319 7.12 11.04 6.46
CA SER A 319 7.24 9.73 7.13
C SER A 319 8.08 9.76 8.42
N LEU A 320 9.06 10.68 8.52
CA LEU A 320 10.02 10.73 9.62
C LEU A 320 9.43 11.08 10.99
N LYS A 321 8.22 11.65 11.05
CA LYS A 321 7.64 12.18 12.29
C LYS A 321 6.22 11.66 12.57
N GLN A 322 5.98 10.37 12.36
CA GLN A 322 4.85 9.64 12.96
C GLN A 322 5.03 9.44 14.50
N GLN A 323 5.86 10.29 15.14
CA GLN A 323 6.09 10.35 16.58
C GLN A 323 5.95 11.81 17.02
N SER A 324 4.74 12.18 17.43
CA SER A 324 4.50 13.17 18.48
C SER A 324 3.06 13.04 18.91
#